data_AF-A0A6I9PK25-F1
#
_entry.id   AF-A0A6I9PK25-F1
#
_cell.length_a   1.000
_cell.length_b   1.000
_cell.length_c   1.000
_cell.angle_alpha   90.00
_cell.angle_beta   90.00
_cell.angle_gamma   90.00
#
_symmetry.space_group_name_H-M   'P 1'
#
loop_
_entity.id
_entity.type
_entity.pdbx_description
1 polymer ?
#
loop_
_entity_poly.entity_id
_entity_poly.type
_entity_poly.pdbx_seq_one_letter_code
_entity_poly.pdbx_strand_id
1 'polypeptide(L)'
;SPVESVLFYAITALHNLLLHQEGAKMAVRIADGLQRMVPLLKKSNPKFLAITTDCLQLLSYGNQESKLIILANGGPEGLVYIMRNYNYEKLLWTTSRVLKVLSVCPSNKPAIVEAGGMQALGQHLTGSSQRLIQNCLWTLRNLSDAATKQ
;
A
#
# COMPACT_ATOMS: atom_id res chain seq x y z
N SER A 1 13.59 11.66 -9.25
CA SER A 1 14.55 12.70 -8.84
C SER A 1 15.35 12.19 -7.66
N PRO A 2 16.67 12.38 -7.60
CA PRO A 2 17.46 12.11 -6.39
C PRO A 2 17.18 13.14 -5.28
N VAL A 3 16.60 14.29 -5.62
CA VAL A 3 16.33 15.39 -4.68
C VAL A 3 15.05 15.12 -3.88
N GLU A 4 15.17 15.02 -2.56
CA GLU A 4 14.05 14.66 -1.66
C GLU A 4 12.91 15.68 -1.71
N SER A 5 13.22 16.98 -1.70
CA SER A 5 12.21 18.05 -1.78
C SER A 5 11.37 17.94 -3.06
N VAL A 6 12.01 17.66 -4.20
CA VAL A 6 11.33 17.45 -5.48
C VAL A 6 10.39 16.25 -5.42
N LEU A 7 10.83 15.13 -4.82
CA LEU A 7 9.97 13.96 -4.64
C LEU A 7 8.77 14.28 -3.74
N PHE A 8 8.99 15.02 -2.65
CA PHE A 8 7.94 15.36 -1.70
C PHE A 8 6.87 16.26 -2.32
N TYR A 9 7.26 17.31 -3.05
CA TYR A 9 6.31 18.16 -3.76
C TYR A 9 5.59 17.40 -4.87
N ALA A 10 6.30 16.57 -5.64
CA ALA A 10 5.69 15.79 -6.72
C ALA A 10 4.64 14.81 -6.20
N ILE A 11 4.94 14.03 -5.14
CA ILE A 11 3.99 13.06 -4.61
C ILE A 11 2.78 13.74 -3.96
N THR A 12 2.98 14.89 -3.31
CA THR A 12 1.89 15.66 -2.69
C THR A 12 0.97 16.26 -3.76
N ALA A 13 1.53 16.79 -4.85
CA ALA A 13 0.76 17.30 -5.98
C ALA A 13 -0.07 16.18 -6.64
N LEU A 14 0.55 15.02 -6.89
CA LEU A 14 -0.16 13.85 -7.42
C LEU A 14 -1.27 13.38 -6.47
N HIS A 15 -1.03 13.36 -5.17
CA HIS A 15 -2.03 12.97 -4.17
C HIS A 15 -3.26 13.88 -4.22
N ASN A 16 -3.06 15.20 -4.29
CA ASN A 16 -4.15 16.16 -4.41
C ASN A 16 -4.95 15.95 -5.71
N LEU A 17 -4.28 15.71 -6.84
CA LEU A 17 -4.95 15.40 -8.10
C LEU A 17 -5.77 14.11 -7.99
N LEU A 18 -5.22 13.05 -7.39
CA LEU A 18 -5.92 11.77 -7.22
C LEU A 18 -7.17 11.87 -6.33
N LEU A 19 -7.20 12.83 -5.41
CA LEU A 19 -8.32 13.08 -4.51
C LEU A 19 -9.41 13.98 -5.12
N HIS A 20 -9.01 15.00 -5.87
CA HIS A 20 -9.91 16.11 -6.20
C HIS A 20 -10.09 16.34 -7.70
N GLN A 21 -9.19 15.85 -8.55
CA GLN A 21 -9.28 16.03 -9.99
C GLN A 21 -9.90 14.81 -10.66
N GLU A 22 -11.07 15.00 -11.26
CA GLU A 22 -11.70 13.98 -12.09
C GLU A 22 -10.78 13.58 -13.26
N GLY A 23 -10.73 12.29 -13.59
CA GLY A 23 -9.84 11.74 -14.62
C GLY A 23 -8.39 11.54 -14.19
N ALA A 24 -7.92 12.15 -13.09
CA ALA A 24 -6.52 12.06 -12.66
C ALA A 24 -6.05 10.63 -12.42
N LYS A 25 -6.91 9.76 -11.86
CA LYS A 25 -6.57 8.36 -11.63
C LYS A 25 -6.23 7.62 -12.93
N MET A 26 -6.97 7.89 -14.00
CA MET A 26 -6.69 7.29 -15.31
C MET A 26 -5.41 7.87 -15.91
N ALA A 27 -5.26 9.20 -15.87
CA ALA A 27 -4.06 9.87 -16.38
C ALA A 27 -2.77 9.37 -15.70
N VAL A 28 -2.79 9.20 -14.37
CA VAL A 28 -1.65 8.68 -13.60
C VAL A 28 -1.34 7.22 -13.96
N ARG A 29 -2.35 6.39 -14.24
CA ARG A 29 -2.12 5.00 -14.70
C ARG A 29 -1.46 4.96 -16.08
N ILE A 30 -1.98 5.75 -17.04
CA ILE A 30 -1.42 5.84 -18.40
C ILE A 30 0.02 6.36 -18.37
N ALA A 31 0.36 7.24 -17.42
CA ALA A 31 1.71 7.79 -17.26
C ALA A 31 2.68 6.87 -16.47
N ASP A 32 2.36 5.59 -16.30
CA ASP A 32 3.13 4.61 -15.53
C ASP A 32 3.40 5.04 -14.07
N GLY A 33 2.45 5.78 -13.49
CA GLY A 33 2.60 6.34 -12.14
C GLY A 33 2.79 5.25 -11.08
N LEU A 34 2.12 4.11 -11.20
CA LEU A 34 2.24 2.99 -10.27
C LEU A 34 3.65 2.39 -10.27
N GLN A 35 4.21 2.13 -11.45
CA GLN A 35 5.56 1.59 -11.65
C GLN A 35 6.62 2.52 -11.04
N ARG A 36 6.36 3.83 -11.04
CA ARG A 36 7.23 4.84 -10.43
C ARG A 36 7.01 5.00 -8.93
N MET A 37 5.79 4.78 -8.42
CA MET A 37 5.46 4.93 -7.00
C MET A 37 5.90 3.73 -6.14
N VAL A 38 5.78 2.50 -6.63
CA VAL A 38 6.12 1.30 -5.83
C VAL A 38 7.59 1.29 -5.37
N PRO A 39 8.60 1.62 -6.22
CA PRO A 39 9.99 1.70 -5.77
C PRO A 39 10.24 2.74 -4.67
N LEU A 40 9.37 3.75 -4.54
CA LEU A 40 9.47 4.79 -3.50
C LEU A 40 9.14 4.26 -2.10
N LEU A 41 8.53 3.08 -1.98
CA LEU A 41 8.33 2.39 -0.70
C LEU A 41 9.65 2.07 0.02
N LYS A 42 10.78 2.09 -0.69
CA LYS A 42 12.14 1.90 -0.14
C LYS A 42 12.72 3.17 0.51
N LYS A 43 12.02 4.31 0.47
CA LYS A 43 12.43 5.53 1.18
C LYS A 43 12.20 5.39 2.68
N SER A 44 12.85 6.24 3.48
CA SER A 44 12.82 6.15 4.95
C SER A 44 11.84 7.12 5.62
N ASN A 45 11.43 8.19 4.93
CA ASN A 45 10.63 9.26 5.53
C ASN A 45 9.16 8.80 5.74
N PRO A 46 8.68 8.64 6.98
CA PRO A 46 7.35 8.06 7.23
C PRO A 46 6.19 8.91 6.71
N LYS A 47 6.34 10.25 6.70
CA LYS A 47 5.31 11.16 6.19
C LYS A 47 5.20 11.07 4.67
N PHE A 48 6.34 10.99 3.99
CA PHE A 48 6.39 10.78 2.54
C PHE A 48 5.80 9.42 2.14
N LEU A 49 6.17 8.36 2.87
CA LEU A 49 5.63 7.02 2.64
C LEU A 49 4.11 6.99 2.83
N ALA A 50 3.56 7.70 3.83
CA ALA A 50 2.12 7.73 4.07
C ALA A 50 1.34 8.36 2.90
N ILE A 51 1.89 9.36 2.23
CA ILE A 51 1.29 9.96 1.02
C ILE A 51 1.41 8.98 -0.15
N THR A 52 2.59 8.36 -0.29
CA THR A 52 2.87 7.39 -1.36
C THR A 52 1.93 6.18 -1.27
N THR A 53 1.75 5.59 -0.10
CA THR A 53 0.86 4.44 0.09
C THR A 53 -0.61 4.82 -0.09
N ASP A 54 -1.03 6.03 0.30
CA ASP A 54 -2.39 6.50 0.02
C ASP A 54 -2.63 6.70 -1.49
N CYS A 55 -1.64 7.17 -2.25
CA CYS A 55 -1.72 7.20 -3.72
C CYS A 55 -1.90 5.81 -4.32
N LEU A 56 -1.12 4.82 -3.85
CA LEU A 56 -1.26 3.42 -4.28
C LEU A 56 -2.64 2.86 -3.93
N GLN A 57 -3.19 3.22 -2.78
CA GLN A 57 -4.54 2.82 -2.37
C GLN A 57 -5.60 3.40 -3.32
N LEU A 58 -5.54 4.70 -3.62
CA LEU A 58 -6.48 5.39 -4.50
C LEU A 58 -6.46 4.84 -5.92
N LEU A 59 -5.27 4.47 -6.41
CA LEU A 59 -5.09 3.92 -7.76
C LEU A 59 -5.50 2.44 -7.86
N SER A 60 -5.32 1.65 -6.81
CA SER A 60 -5.64 0.20 -6.82
C SER A 60 -7.08 -0.14 -6.44
N TYR A 61 -7.78 0.76 -5.75
CA TYR A 61 -9.16 0.51 -5.34
C TYR A 61 -10.07 0.30 -6.55
N GLY A 62 -10.73 -0.87 -6.60
CA GLY A 62 -11.63 -1.25 -7.69
C GLY A 62 -10.97 -1.46 -9.06
N ASN A 63 -9.63 -1.46 -9.17
CA ASN A 63 -8.94 -1.57 -10.46
C ASN A 63 -7.97 -2.77 -10.46
N GLN A 64 -8.29 -3.82 -11.21
CA GLN A 64 -7.52 -5.07 -11.20
C GLN A 64 -6.13 -4.91 -11.80
N GLU A 65 -6.00 -4.20 -12.92
CA GLU A 65 -4.72 -3.93 -13.59
C GLU A 65 -3.73 -3.23 -12.65
N SER A 66 -4.20 -2.20 -11.93
CA SER A 66 -3.37 -1.48 -10.95
C SER A 66 -2.84 -2.41 -9.86
N LYS A 67 -3.62 -3.39 -9.41
CA LYS A 67 -3.16 -4.38 -8.41
C LYS A 67 -2.09 -5.30 -8.98
N LEU A 68 -2.18 -5.67 -10.26
CA LEU A 68 -1.18 -6.51 -10.92
C LEU A 68 0.12 -5.73 -11.18
N ILE A 69 0.03 -4.45 -11.53
CA ILE A 69 1.22 -3.59 -11.65
C ILE A 69 1.92 -3.43 -10.30
N ILE A 70 1.16 -3.24 -9.21
CA ILE A 70 1.74 -3.18 -7.86
C ILE A 70 2.46 -4.49 -7.51
N LEU A 71 1.85 -5.64 -7.81
CA LEU A 71 2.48 -6.95 -7.62
C LEU A 71 3.78 -7.08 -8.42
N ALA A 72 3.75 -6.79 -9.72
CA ALA A 72 4.89 -6.94 -10.62
C ALA A 72 6.10 -6.06 -10.22
N ASN A 73 5.89 -5.02 -9.43
CA ASN A 73 6.94 -4.12 -8.95
C ASN A 73 7.37 -4.39 -7.49
N GLY A 74 6.97 -5.52 -6.90
CA GLY A 74 7.35 -5.89 -5.52
C GLY A 74 6.59 -5.10 -4.45
N GLY A 75 5.34 -4.74 -4.74
CA GLY A 75 4.47 -4.02 -3.82
C GLY A 75 4.20 -4.75 -2.51
N PRO A 76 3.79 -6.03 -2.52
CA PRO A 76 3.54 -6.80 -1.30
C PRO A 76 4.70 -6.77 -0.30
N GLU A 77 5.92 -7.02 -0.76
CA GLU A 77 7.13 -7.04 0.06
C GLU A 77 7.41 -5.66 0.68
N GLY A 78 7.32 -4.60 -0.12
CA GLY A 78 7.53 -3.23 0.36
C GLY A 78 6.48 -2.80 1.39
N LEU A 79 5.21 -3.15 1.18
CA LEU A 79 4.12 -2.83 2.10
C LEU A 79 4.23 -3.63 3.41
N VAL A 80 4.54 -4.93 3.33
CA VAL A 80 4.75 -5.78 4.52
C VAL A 80 5.98 -5.33 5.30
N TYR A 81 7.06 -4.93 4.63
CA TYR A 81 8.22 -4.33 5.27
C TYR A 81 7.84 -3.08 6.06
N ILE A 82 7.02 -2.18 5.50
CA ILE A 82 6.55 -0.99 6.21
C ILE A 82 5.77 -1.38 7.47
N MET A 83 4.85 -2.35 7.37
CA MET A 83 4.06 -2.82 8.52
C MET A 83 4.94 -3.37 9.65
N ARG A 84 6.11 -3.96 9.35
CA ARG A 84 7.01 -4.51 10.37
C ARG A 84 7.93 -3.48 11.02
N ASN A 85 8.33 -2.44 10.28
CA ASN A 85 9.49 -1.62 10.64
C ASN A 85 9.17 -0.19 11.06
N TYR A 86 7.90 0.23 10.98
CA TYR A 86 7.48 1.59 11.33
C TYR A 86 6.43 1.57 12.45
N ASN A 87 6.40 2.64 13.23
CA ASN A 87 5.40 2.87 14.29
C ASN A 87 4.53 4.11 14.03
N TYR A 88 4.78 4.84 12.94
CA TYR A 88 4.00 6.03 12.61
C TYR A 88 2.58 5.63 12.19
N GLU A 89 1.60 5.86 13.06
CA GLU A 89 0.23 5.34 12.92
C GLU A 89 -0.39 5.67 11.56
N LYS A 90 -0.23 6.90 11.05
CA LYS A 90 -0.81 7.30 9.74
C LYS A 90 -0.22 6.48 8.59
N LEU A 91 1.08 6.17 8.64
CA LEU A 91 1.73 5.31 7.64
C LEU A 91 1.22 3.87 7.75
N LEU A 92 1.13 3.32 8.96
CA LEU A 92 0.62 1.98 9.18
C LEU A 92 -0.83 1.85 8.69
N TRP A 93 -1.68 2.83 9.01
CA TRP A 93 -3.07 2.84 8.58
C TRP A 93 -3.20 2.92 7.05
N THR A 94 -2.51 3.85 6.38
CA THR A 94 -2.53 3.96 4.91
C THR A 94 -1.97 2.70 4.23
N THR A 95 -0.89 2.14 4.76
CA THR A 95 -0.30 0.87 4.27
C THR A 95 -1.27 -0.30 4.42
N SER A 96 -1.92 -0.43 5.58
CA SER A 96 -2.93 -1.48 5.82
C SER A 96 -4.11 -1.39 4.85
N ARG A 97 -4.48 -0.18 4.42
CA ARG A 97 -5.54 0.02 3.41
C ARG A 97 -5.12 -0.48 2.03
N VAL A 98 -3.86 -0.31 1.65
CA VAL A 98 -3.34 -0.90 0.39
C VAL A 98 -3.37 -2.41 0.49
N LEU A 99 -2.82 -2.99 1.57
CA LEU A 99 -2.83 -4.44 1.78
C LEU A 99 -4.25 -5.02 1.77
N LYS A 100 -5.23 -4.33 2.35
CA LYS A 100 -6.64 -4.72 2.26
C LYS A 100 -7.13 -4.79 0.81
N VAL A 101 -6.84 -3.77 -0.01
CA VAL A 101 -7.23 -3.74 -1.43
C VAL A 101 -6.56 -4.85 -2.24
N LEU A 102 -5.30 -5.17 -1.92
CA LEU A 102 -4.54 -6.22 -2.58
C LEU A 102 -4.95 -7.62 -2.13
N SER A 103 -5.36 -7.80 -0.86
CA SER A 103 -5.73 -9.11 -0.30
C SER A 103 -6.94 -9.78 -0.96
N VAL A 104 -7.78 -9.01 -1.66
CA VAL A 104 -8.90 -9.55 -2.45
C VAL A 104 -8.50 -9.91 -3.89
N CYS A 105 -7.26 -9.65 -4.30
CA CYS A 105 -6.75 -10.06 -5.61
C CYS A 105 -6.08 -11.44 -5.50
N PRO A 106 -6.54 -12.45 -6.28
CA PRO A 106 -6.01 -13.81 -6.21
C PRO A 106 -4.49 -13.90 -6.42
N SER A 107 -3.92 -13.04 -7.28
CA SER A 107 -2.47 -13.01 -7.53
C SER A 107 -1.66 -12.32 -6.43
N ASN A 108 -2.21 -11.29 -5.78
CA ASN A 108 -1.50 -10.59 -4.70
C ASN A 108 -1.58 -11.34 -3.37
N LYS A 109 -2.68 -12.05 -3.12
CA LYS A 109 -2.92 -12.78 -1.87
C LYS A 109 -1.73 -13.70 -1.49
N PRO A 110 -1.26 -14.64 -2.33
CA PRO A 110 -0.11 -15.49 -1.98
C PRO A 110 1.16 -14.68 -1.76
N ALA A 111 1.45 -13.67 -2.59
CA ALA A 111 2.63 -12.81 -2.43
C ALA A 111 2.65 -12.06 -1.08
N ILE A 112 1.48 -11.59 -0.61
CA ILE A 112 1.37 -10.97 0.72
C ILE A 112 1.63 -12.01 1.83
N VAL A 113 1.12 -13.23 1.68
CA VAL A 113 1.35 -14.32 2.65
C VAL A 113 2.83 -14.73 2.68
N GLU A 114 3.46 -14.93 1.52
CA GLU A 114 4.87 -15.29 1.36
C GLU A 114 5.81 -14.22 1.90
N ALA A 115 5.48 -12.94 1.72
CA ALA A 115 6.20 -11.83 2.36
C ALA A 115 6.06 -11.83 3.90
N GLY A 116 5.18 -12.68 4.46
CA GLY A 116 4.83 -12.82 5.87
C GLY A 116 3.91 -11.70 6.38
N GLY A 117 2.95 -11.30 5.53
CA GLY A 117 1.97 -10.27 5.83
C GLY A 117 1.05 -10.63 6.99
N MET A 118 0.78 -11.92 7.22
CA MET A 118 -0.04 -12.38 8.35
C MET A 118 0.58 -11.97 9.69
N GLN A 119 1.86 -12.26 9.89
CA GLN A 119 2.60 -11.93 11.10
C GLN A 119 2.74 -10.40 11.25
N ALA A 120 3.05 -9.70 10.16
CA ALA A 120 3.21 -8.24 10.16
C ALA A 120 1.92 -7.51 10.54
N LEU A 121 0.77 -7.94 10.02
CA LEU A 121 -0.54 -7.37 10.37
C LEU A 121 -0.93 -7.70 11.81
N GLY A 122 -0.60 -8.92 12.27
CA GLY A 122 -0.87 -9.39 13.64
C GLY A 122 -0.23 -8.53 14.72
N GLN A 123 0.95 -7.96 14.47
CA GLN A 123 1.66 -7.07 15.41
C GLN A 123 0.86 -5.82 15.80
N HIS A 124 -0.12 -5.41 14.98
CA HIS A 124 -0.89 -4.18 15.19
C HIS A 124 -2.28 -4.41 15.79
N LEU A 125 -2.62 -5.64 16.19
CA LEU A 125 -3.96 -5.98 16.70
C LEU A 125 -4.20 -5.54 18.16
N THR A 126 -3.14 -5.25 18.92
CA THR A 126 -3.22 -4.79 20.32
C THR A 126 -2.94 -3.29 20.48
N GLY A 127 -2.83 -2.55 19.38
CA GLY A 127 -2.57 -1.12 19.39
C GLY A 127 -3.78 -0.27 19.83
N SER A 128 -3.59 1.05 19.96
CA SER A 128 -4.67 1.98 20.33
C SER A 128 -5.51 2.45 19.13
N SER A 129 -5.01 2.33 17.90
CA SER A 129 -5.72 2.79 16.70
C SER A 129 -6.74 1.77 16.21
N GLN A 130 -8.01 2.01 16.54
CA GLN A 130 -9.13 1.16 16.13
C GLN A 130 -9.25 1.04 14.61
N ARG A 131 -9.00 2.14 13.88
CA ARG A 131 -9.05 2.12 12.41
C ARG A 131 -7.95 1.25 11.79
N LEU A 132 -6.78 1.19 12.43
CA LEU A 132 -5.68 0.32 12.00
C LEU A 132 -6.03 -1.13 12.29
N ILE A 133 -6.44 -1.43 13.54
CA ILE A 133 -6.86 -2.78 13.96
C ILE A 133 -7.91 -3.34 13.01
N GLN A 134 -8.96 -2.56 12.72
CA GLN A 134 -10.05 -2.99 11.85
C GLN A 134 -9.56 -3.32 10.41
N ASN A 135 -8.65 -2.53 9.85
CA ASN A 135 -8.08 -2.82 8.53
C ASN A 135 -7.17 -4.05 8.56
N CYS A 136 -6.39 -4.23 9.63
CA CYS A 136 -5.59 -5.45 9.82
C CYS A 136 -6.49 -6.69 9.88
N LEU A 137 -7.56 -6.67 10.67
CA LEU A 137 -8.51 -7.79 10.77
C LEU A 137 -9.18 -8.13 9.45
N TRP A 138 -9.65 -7.13 8.69
CA TRP A 138 -10.22 -7.35 7.36
C TRP A 138 -9.21 -7.98 6.41
N THR A 139 -7.97 -7.50 6.45
CA THR A 139 -6.90 -8.02 5.59
C THR A 139 -6.57 -9.45 5.97
N LEU A 140 -6.35 -9.74 7.26
CA LEU A 140 -6.09 -11.09 7.77
C LEU A 140 -7.19 -12.08 7.38
N ARG A 141 -8.46 -11.70 7.51
CA ARG A 141 -9.60 -12.52 7.06
C ARG A 141 -9.54 -12.82 5.56
N ASN A 142 -9.13 -11.86 4.74
CA ASN A 142 -9.03 -12.08 3.29
C ASN A 142 -7.83 -12.95 2.91
N LEU A 143 -6.79 -13.02 3.75
CA LEU A 143 -5.57 -13.80 3.50
C LEU A 143 -5.65 -15.22 4.09
N SER A 144 -6.53 -15.45 5.08
CA SER A 144 -6.53 -16.68 5.89
C SER A 144 -6.77 -17.97 5.09
N ASP A 145 -7.52 -17.92 4.00
CA ASP A 145 -7.79 -19.06 3.12
C ASP A 145 -6.59 -19.46 2.25
N ALA A 146 -5.67 -18.53 2.00
CA ALA A 146 -4.40 -18.83 1.32
C ALA A 146 -3.32 -19.27 2.31
N ALA A 147 -3.36 -18.76 3.55
CA ALA A 147 -2.39 -19.10 4.58
C ALA A 147 -2.51 -20.54 5.10
N THR A 148 -3.66 -21.20 4.91
CA THR A 148 -3.89 -22.60 5.32
C THR A 148 -3.52 -23.63 4.26
N LYS A 149 -3.08 -23.20 3.06
CA LYS A 149 -2.72 -24.08 1.93
C LYS A 149 -1.22 -24.37 1.83
N GLN A 150 -0.44 -23.96 2.82
CA GLN A 150 0.96 -24.38 3.05
C GLN A 150 0.98 -25.51 4.06
#